data_AF-A0A368G5V7-F1
#
_entry.id   AF-A0A368G5V7-F1
#
_cell.length_a   1.000
_cell.length_b   1.000
_cell.length_c   1.000
_cell.angle_alpha   90.00
_cell.angle_beta   90.00
_cell.angle_gamma   90.00
#
_symmetry.space_group_name_H-M   'P 1'
#
loop_
_entity.id
_entity.type
_entity.pdbx_description
1 polymer ?
#
loop_
_entity_poly.entity_id
_entity_poly.type
_entity_poly.pdbx_seq_one_letter_code
_entity_poly.pdbx_strand_id
1 'polypeptide(L)'
;IERWYVEKKLGEGGFGAVYRVRDQTGQYALKVEGVDEKVQVLKMEVFVLTELAARGGRHFCRIEDKGRFGNFNYVVMTLVGRSLQDLLFGST
;
A
#
# COMPACT_ATOMS: atom_id res chain seq x y z
N ILE A 1 4.99 9.48 -8.74
CA ILE A 1 6.02 9.05 -7.75
C ILE A 1 6.70 10.24 -7.05
N GLU A 2 7.07 11.32 -7.76
CA GLU A 2 7.82 12.46 -7.17
C GLU A 2 7.10 13.19 -6.02
N ARG A 3 5.76 13.04 -5.93
CA ARG A 3 4.94 13.53 -4.82
C ARG A 3 5.25 12.86 -3.48
N TRP A 4 5.72 11.61 -3.47
CA TRP A 4 5.77 10.78 -2.27
C TRP A 4 7.19 10.69 -1.70
N TYR A 5 7.37 11.20 -0.48
CA TYR A 5 8.62 11.04 0.26
C TYR A 5 8.56 9.76 1.10
N VAL A 6 9.51 8.85 0.91
CA VAL A 6 9.61 7.59 1.67
C VAL A 6 10.23 7.85 3.03
N GLU A 7 9.50 7.52 4.10
CA GLU A 7 9.99 7.70 5.48
C GLU A 7 10.60 6.43 6.05
N LYS A 8 9.91 5.28 5.94
CA LYS A 8 10.40 4.00 6.47
C LYS A 8 9.71 2.81 5.81
N LYS A 9 10.36 1.65 5.82
CA LYS A 9 9.75 0.36 5.47
C LYS A 9 8.85 -0.12 6.62
N LEU A 10 7.66 -0.59 6.29
CA LEU A 10 6.68 -1.12 7.25
C LEU A 10 6.67 -2.64 7.27
N GLY A 11 6.90 -3.27 6.13
CA GLY A 11 6.92 -4.72 6.00
C GLY A 11 7.25 -5.16 4.59
N GLU A 12 7.58 -6.43 4.44
CA GLU A 12 7.88 -7.08 3.16
C GLU A 12 7.53 -8.55 3.26
N GLY A 13 7.12 -9.12 2.12
CA GLY A 13 6.88 -10.54 1.96
C GLY A 13 6.90 -10.92 0.49
N GLY A 14 6.43 -12.12 0.16
CA GLY A 14 6.48 -12.66 -1.20
C GLY A 14 5.63 -11.92 -2.25
N PHE A 15 4.84 -10.91 -1.84
CA PHE A 15 3.95 -10.13 -2.72
C PHE A 15 4.34 -8.65 -2.76
N GLY A 16 5.63 -8.36 -2.48
CA GLY A 16 6.19 -7.03 -2.49
C GLY A 16 6.44 -6.43 -1.10
N ALA A 17 6.65 -5.12 -1.07
CA ALA A 17 7.02 -4.38 0.13
C ALA A 17 6.10 -3.19 0.37
N VAL A 18 5.89 -2.85 1.64
CA VAL A 18 5.07 -1.73 2.08
C VAL A 18 5.95 -0.72 2.82
N TYR A 19 5.78 0.55 2.48
CA TYR A 19 6.51 1.67 3.04
C TYR A 19 5.54 2.71 3.60
N ARG A 20 5.94 3.39 4.66
CA ARG A 20 5.30 4.63 5.09
C ARG A 20 5.87 5.76 4.24
N VAL A 21 4.99 6.52 3.63
CA VAL A 21 5.33 7.70 2.83
C VAL A 21 4.58 8.92 3.35
N ARG A 22 5.09 10.11 3.05
CA ARG A 22 4.40 11.36 3.33
C ARG A 22 4.41 12.27 2.11
N ASP A 23 3.44 13.17 2.08
CA ASP A 23 3.43 14.34 1.20
C ASP A 23 3.02 15.58 2.00
N GLN A 24 2.51 16.60 1.31
CA GLN A 24 2.00 17.81 1.96
C GLN A 24 0.66 17.61 2.69
N THR A 25 -0.12 16.59 2.33
CA THR A 25 -1.46 16.34 2.89
C THR A 25 -1.45 15.37 4.06
N GLY A 26 -0.42 14.53 4.20
CA GLY A 26 -0.28 13.68 5.37
C GLY A 26 0.65 12.49 5.20
N GLN A 27 0.38 11.42 5.95
CA GLN A 27 1.10 10.15 5.90
C GLN A 27 0.23 9.04 5.31
N TYR A 28 0.85 8.18 4.50
CA TYR A 28 0.21 7.14 3.71
C TYR A 28 1.04 5.86 3.69
N ALA A 29 0.44 4.77 3.23
CA ALA A 29 1.12 3.50 2.96
C ALA A 29 1.33 3.34 1.45
N LEU A 30 2.56 3.13 1.03
CA LEU A 30 2.95 2.81 -0.34
C LEU A 30 3.28 1.32 -0.42
N LYS A 31 2.50 0.56 -1.17
CA LYS A 31 2.84 -0.82 -1.54
C LYS A 31 3.42 -0.85 -2.94
N VAL A 32 4.52 -1.59 -3.11
CA VAL A 32 5.21 -1.78 -4.39
C VAL A 32 5.41 -3.26 -4.68
N GLU A 33 5.36 -3.62 -5.96
CA GLU A 33 5.56 -4.97 -6.48
C GLU A 33 6.41 -4.87 -7.75
N GLY A 34 7.42 -5.74 -7.90
CA GLY A 34 8.26 -5.79 -9.10
C GLY A 34 7.47 -6.31 -10.30
N VAL A 35 7.70 -5.73 -11.48
CA VAL A 35 7.04 -6.17 -12.73
C VAL A 35 7.57 -7.51 -13.25
N ASP A 36 8.69 -7.98 -12.71
CA ASP A 36 9.32 -9.27 -13.05
C ASP A 36 9.03 -10.34 -11.99
N GLU A 37 8.27 -10.00 -10.94
CA GLU A 37 7.83 -10.97 -9.93
C GLU A 37 6.91 -12.01 -10.57
N LYS A 38 7.11 -13.28 -10.19
CA LYS A 38 6.34 -14.41 -10.74
C LYS A 38 4.84 -14.31 -10.46
N VAL A 39 4.48 -13.72 -9.32
CA VAL A 39 3.10 -13.55 -8.90
C VAL A 39 2.84 -12.06 -8.76
N GLN A 40 2.03 -11.53 -9.68
CA GLN A 40 1.64 -10.12 -9.68
C GLN A 40 0.17 -9.96 -9.35
N VAL A 41 -0.12 -9.50 -8.13
CA VAL A 41 -1.49 -9.34 -7.63
C VAL A 41 -1.86 -7.90 -7.34
N LEU A 42 -0.92 -6.95 -7.40
CA LEU A 42 -1.19 -5.56 -7.02
C LEU A 42 -2.28 -4.89 -7.89
N LYS A 43 -2.36 -5.25 -9.18
CA LYS A 43 -3.45 -4.80 -10.07
C LYS A 43 -4.82 -5.27 -9.60
N MET A 44 -4.91 -6.50 -9.10
CA MET A 44 -6.14 -7.07 -8.56
C MET A 44 -6.52 -6.40 -7.25
N GLU A 45 -5.54 -6.15 -6.36
CA GLU A 45 -5.77 -5.41 -5.11
C GLU A 45 -6.34 -4.00 -5.37
N VAL A 46 -5.76 -3.27 -6.33
CA VAL A 46 -6.26 -1.97 -6.78
C VAL A 46 -7.70 -2.06 -7.29
N PHE A 47 -8.02 -3.07 -8.09
CA PHE A 47 -9.37 -3.26 -8.63
C PHE A 47 -10.38 -3.50 -7.49
N VAL A 48 -10.09 -4.44 -6.57
CA VAL A 48 -10.97 -4.74 -5.44
C VAL A 48 -11.20 -3.51 -4.56
N LEU A 49 -10.14 -2.78 -4.19
CA LEU A 49 -10.28 -1.58 -3.35
C LEU A 49 -11.09 -0.47 -4.05
N THR A 50 -10.92 -0.30 -5.36
CA THR A 50 -11.72 0.66 -6.16
C THR A 50 -13.21 0.29 -6.13
N GLU A 51 -13.54 -0.99 -6.37
CA GLU A 51 -14.92 -1.47 -6.34
C GLU A 51 -15.56 -1.35 -4.94
N LEU A 52 -14.81 -1.67 -3.88
CA LEU A 52 -15.29 -1.54 -2.50
C LEU A 52 -15.55 -0.08 -2.13
N ALA A 53 -14.69 0.84 -2.59
CA ALA A 53 -14.89 2.27 -2.39
C ALA A 53 -16.16 2.77 -3.10
N ALA A 54 -16.40 2.33 -4.34
CA ALA A 54 -17.60 2.67 -5.10
C ALA A 54 -18.90 2.20 -4.43
N ARG A 55 -18.83 1.11 -3.64
CA ARG A 55 -19.95 0.56 -2.86
C ARG A 55 -20.08 1.15 -1.44
N GLY A 56 -19.26 2.13 -1.08
CA GLY A 56 -19.29 2.74 0.25
C GLY A 56 -18.70 1.88 1.37
N GLY A 57 -17.77 0.97 1.05
CA GLY A 57 -17.08 0.13 2.03
C GLY A 57 -16.28 0.95 3.04
N ARG A 58 -16.74 1.02 4.30
CA ARG A 58 -16.17 1.89 5.35
C ARG A 58 -14.90 1.35 6.02
N HIS A 59 -14.65 0.04 5.90
CA HIS A 59 -13.58 -0.66 6.63
C HIS A 59 -12.39 -1.03 5.75
N PHE A 60 -12.27 -0.37 4.58
CA PHE A 60 -11.20 -0.62 3.62
C PHE A 60 -10.34 0.62 3.44
N CYS A 61 -9.06 0.40 3.10
CA CYS A 61 -8.16 1.48 2.77
C CYS A 61 -8.64 2.23 1.52
N ARG A 62 -8.46 3.56 1.52
CA ARG A 62 -8.76 4.39 0.34
C ARG A 62 -7.49 4.56 -0.48
N ILE A 63 -7.62 4.44 -1.80
CA ILE A 63 -6.52 4.68 -2.74
C ILE A 63 -6.37 6.18 -2.94
N GLU A 64 -5.13 6.67 -2.83
CA GLU A 64 -4.74 8.06 -3.05
C GLU A 64 -3.99 8.24 -4.37
N ASP A 65 -3.20 7.24 -4.75
CA ASP A 65 -2.45 7.21 -6.01
C ASP A 65 -2.13 5.76 -6.38
N LYS A 66 -1.88 5.50 -7.66
CA LYS A 66 -1.52 4.19 -8.18
C LYS A 66 -0.90 4.31 -9.55
N GLY A 67 -0.02 3.37 -9.89
CA GLY A 67 0.51 3.30 -11.25
C GLY A 67 1.66 2.34 -11.39
N ARG A 68 2.45 2.58 -12.43
CA ARG A 68 3.71 1.91 -12.71
C ARG A 68 4.81 2.95 -12.76
N PHE A 69 5.96 2.66 -12.15
CA PHE A 69 7.14 3.48 -12.21
C PHE A 69 8.36 2.60 -12.46
N GLY A 70 8.99 2.75 -13.62
CA GLY A 70 10.06 1.86 -14.09
C GLY A 70 9.61 0.39 -14.05
N ASN A 71 10.32 -0.41 -13.25
CA ASN A 71 10.10 -1.84 -13.09
C ASN A 71 9.26 -2.20 -11.86
N PHE A 72 8.46 -1.25 -11.35
CA PHE A 72 7.57 -1.51 -10.21
C PHE A 72 6.14 -1.04 -10.49
N ASN A 73 5.17 -1.85 -10.10
CA ASN A 73 3.79 -1.42 -9.88
C ASN A 73 3.67 -0.85 -8.46
N TYR A 74 2.82 0.15 -8.26
CA TYR A 74 2.61 0.74 -6.96
C TYR A 74 1.17 1.17 -6.70
N VAL A 75 0.81 1.22 -5.41
CA VAL A 75 -0.41 1.84 -4.90
C VAL A 75 -0.08 2.60 -3.61
N VAL A 76 -0.56 3.83 -3.51
CA VAL A 76 -0.56 4.63 -2.29
C VAL A 76 -1.98 4.64 -1.74
N MET A 77 -2.11 4.32 -0.46
CA MET A 77 -3.37 4.20 0.22
C MET A 77 -3.29 4.73 1.65
N THR A 78 -4.43 4.92 2.29
CA THR A 78 -4.53 5.34 3.68
C THR A 78 -3.63 4.52 4.59
N LEU A 79 -2.78 5.19 5.39
CA LEU A 79 -2.02 4.56 6.45
C LEU A 79 -2.95 4.21 7.61
N VAL A 80 -2.82 2.99 8.14
CA VAL A 80 -3.57 2.52 9.31
C VAL A 80 -2.65 2.31 10.51
N GLY A 81 -3.25 2.03 11.67
CA GLY A 81 -2.52 1.75 12.90
C GLY A 81 -1.78 0.41 12.88
N ARG A 82 -1.37 -0.02 14.08
CA ARG A 82 -0.74 -1.33 14.29
C ARG A 82 -1.63 -2.46 13.79
N SER A 83 -1.01 -3.50 13.24
CA SER A 83 -1.75 -4.71 12.85
C SER A 83 -2.33 -5.41 14.08
N LEU A 84 -3.36 -6.23 13.90
CA LEU A 84 -3.90 -7.05 14.98
C LEU A 84 -2.83 -8.00 15.54
N GLN A 85 -1.95 -8.53 14.68
CA GLN A 85 -0.82 -9.37 15.11
C GLN A 85 0.13 -8.59 16.01
N ASP A 86 0.50 -7.36 15.65
CA ASP A 86 1.33 -6.51 16.51
C ASP A 86 0.67 -6.22 17.85
N LEU A 87 -0.65 -6.01 17.86
CA LEU A 87 -1.39 -5.73 19.08
C LEU A 87 -1.45 -6.96 20.00
N LEU A 88 -1.56 -8.16 19.43
CA LEU A 88 -1.66 -9.42 20.17
C LEU A 88 -0.31 -9.91 20.70
N PHE A 89 0.76 -9.75 19.93
CA PHE A 89 2.06 -10.39 20.22
C PHE A 89 3.19 -9.39 20.50
N GLY A 90 2.93 -8.09 20.39
CA GLY A 90 3.96 -7.06 20.44
C GLY A 90 4.70 -6.93 19.11
N SER A 91 5.21 -5.74 18.84
CA SER A 91 6.11 -5.53 17.70
C SER A 91 7.51 -6.01 18.11
N THR A 92 7.96 -7.14 17.54
CA THR A 92 9.35 -7.63 17.65
C THR A 92 10.35 -6.65 17.06
#